data_AF-A0A134ASZ4-F1
#
_entry.id   AF-A0A134ASZ4-F1
#
_cell.length_a   1.000
_cell.length_b   1.000
_cell.length_c   1.000
_cell.angle_alpha   90.00
_cell.angle_beta   90.00
_cell.angle_gamma   90.00
#
_symmetry.space_group_name_H-M   'P 1'
#
loop_
_entity.id
_entity.type
_entity.pdbx_description
1 polymer ?
#
loop_
_entity_poly.entity_id
_entity_poly.type
_entity_poly.pdbx_seq_one_letter_code
_entity_poly.pdbx_strand_id
1 'polypeptide(L)'
;MPCGYQYVLSQPNKVRAAKSLREWIRRAEEFNLKEFKSCITAFNNWFYELCNSFDYPWSNGPLEGTHTKIKTLKRNCFGMKNFNLFRKRIMFACK
;
A
#
# COMPACT_ATOMS: atom_id res chain seq x y z
N MET A 1 -19.54 11.65 -12.11
CA MET A 1 -18.26 11.17 -12.70
C MET A 1 -17.33 10.84 -11.54
N PRO A 2 -16.96 9.59 -11.27
CA PRO A 2 -16.07 9.28 -10.15
C PRO A 2 -14.65 9.72 -10.53
N CYS A 3 -14.21 10.87 -10.01
CA CYS A 3 -12.96 11.53 -10.41
C CYS A 3 -11.75 11.19 -9.53
N GLY A 4 -11.92 10.35 -8.50
CA GLY A 4 -10.88 10.02 -7.54
C GLY A 4 -10.18 8.69 -7.80
N TYR A 5 -9.08 8.45 -7.08
CA TYR A 5 -8.32 7.18 -7.12
C TYR A 5 -9.20 5.95 -6.80
N GLN A 6 -10.29 6.13 -6.05
CA GLN A 6 -11.29 5.10 -5.81
C GLN A 6 -11.84 4.47 -7.09
N TYR A 7 -11.97 5.25 -8.17
CA TYR A 7 -12.39 4.75 -9.47
C TYR A 7 -11.33 3.84 -10.11
N VAL A 8 -10.05 4.14 -9.91
CA VAL A 8 -8.95 3.29 -10.37
C VAL A 8 -9.04 1.93 -9.66
N LEU A 9 -9.27 1.93 -8.35
CA LEU A 9 -9.38 0.70 -7.53
C LEU A 9 -10.60 -0.16 -7.89
N SER A 10 -11.66 0.40 -8.46
CA SER A 10 -12.84 -0.37 -8.87
C SER A 10 -12.70 -1.01 -10.25
N GLN A 11 -11.57 -0.86 -10.94
CA GLN A 11 -11.40 -1.43 -12.28
C GLN A 11 -11.27 -2.96 -12.24
N PRO A 12 -11.87 -3.68 -13.19
CA PRO A 12 -11.94 -5.14 -13.13
C PRO A 12 -10.68 -5.86 -13.66
N ASN A 13 -9.77 -5.15 -14.33
CA ASN A 13 -8.58 -5.75 -14.94
C ASN A 13 -7.47 -4.72 -15.13
N LYS A 14 -6.25 -5.22 -15.33
CA LYS A 14 -5.04 -4.43 -15.60
C LYS A 14 -5.20 -3.42 -16.72
N VAL A 15 -5.85 -3.78 -17.83
CA VAL A 15 -5.96 -2.91 -19.01
C VAL A 15 -6.79 -1.66 -18.69
N ARG A 16 -7.95 -1.84 -18.04
CA ARG A 16 -8.81 -0.74 -17.61
C ARG A 16 -8.18 0.06 -16.48
N ALA A 17 -7.54 -0.62 -15.52
CA ALA A 17 -6.81 -0.01 -14.44
C ALA A 17 -5.70 0.92 -14.97
N ALA A 18 -4.86 0.45 -15.89
CA ALA A 18 -3.79 1.24 -16.51
C ALA A 18 -4.31 2.51 -17.19
N LYS A 19 -5.42 2.42 -17.93
CA LYS A 19 -6.05 3.58 -18.57
C LYS A 19 -6.55 4.59 -17.54
N SER A 20 -7.27 4.11 -16.52
CA SER A 20 -7.81 4.97 -15.45
C SER A 20 -6.72 5.58 -14.56
N LEU A 21 -5.64 4.85 -14.30
CA LEU A 21 -4.51 5.30 -13.49
C LEU A 21 -3.72 6.39 -14.21
N ARG A 22 -3.47 6.25 -15.52
CA ARG A 22 -2.85 7.35 -16.31
C ARG A 22 -3.68 8.62 -16.28
N GLU A 23 -4.99 8.49 -16.45
CA GLU A 23 -5.87 9.66 -16.41
C GLU A 23 -5.88 10.31 -15.02
N TRP A 24 -5.81 9.51 -13.96
CA TRP A 24 -5.69 10.02 -12.60
C TRP A 24 -4.34 10.73 -12.36
N ILE A 25 -3.22 10.15 -12.79
CA ILE A 25 -1.88 10.76 -12.71
C ILE A 25 -1.86 12.09 -13.46
N ARG A 26 -2.37 12.11 -14.70
CA ARG A 26 -2.46 13.31 -15.54
C ARG A 26 -3.22 14.44 -14.83
N ARG A 27 -4.38 14.13 -14.23
CA ARG A 27 -5.15 15.12 -13.45
C ARG A 27 -4.40 15.59 -12.21
N ALA A 28 -3.75 14.68 -11.50
CA ALA A 28 -2.95 15.02 -10.31
C ALA A 28 -1.80 15.98 -10.67
N GLU A 29 -1.18 15.80 -11.84
CA GLU A 29 -0.15 16.70 -12.39
C GLU A 29 -0.73 18.07 -12.76
N GLU A 30 -1.92 18.13 -13.35
CA GLU A 30 -2.60 19.39 -13.71
C GLU A 30 -2.90 20.28 -12.50
N PHE A 31 -3.21 19.70 -11.34
CA PHE A 31 -3.40 20.47 -10.11
C PHE A 31 -2.12 21.15 -9.62
N ASN A 32 -0.94 20.70 -10.07
CA ASN A 32 0.39 21.27 -9.79
C ASN A 32 0.66 21.56 -8.31
N LEU A 33 0.10 20.75 -7.41
CA LEU A 33 0.31 20.87 -5.97
C LEU A 33 1.62 20.17 -5.59
N LYS A 34 2.42 20.85 -4.77
CA LYS A 34 3.73 20.33 -4.33
C LYS A 34 3.60 19.01 -3.57
N GLU A 35 2.50 18.88 -2.83
CA GLU A 35 2.11 17.73 -2.03
C GLU A 35 1.89 16.47 -2.90
N PHE A 36 1.45 16.64 -4.16
CA PHE A 36 1.24 15.52 -5.07
C PHE A 36 2.49 15.10 -5.83
N LYS A 37 3.56 15.92 -5.89
CA LYS A 37 4.76 15.57 -6.66
C LYS A 37 5.39 14.24 -6.23
N SER A 38 5.55 14.04 -4.92
CA SER A 38 6.11 12.78 -4.40
C SER A 38 5.21 11.58 -4.70
N CYS A 39 3.91 11.77 -4.55
CA CYS A 39 2.87 10.78 -4.83
C CYS A 39 2.89 10.36 -6.31
N ILE A 40 2.85 11.33 -7.23
CA ILE A 40 2.90 11.13 -8.68
C ILE A 40 4.18 10.41 -9.08
N THR A 41 5.34 10.82 -8.56
CA THR A 41 6.62 10.12 -8.82
C THR A 41 6.56 8.66 -8.38
N ALA A 42 5.99 8.36 -7.22
CA ALA A 42 5.82 6.98 -6.77
C ALA A 42 4.88 6.19 -7.69
N PHE A 43 3.74 6.76 -8.08
CA PHE A 43 2.80 6.13 -9.00
C PHE A 43 3.41 5.83 -10.38
N ASN A 44 4.25 6.73 -10.89
CA ASN A 44 4.97 6.51 -12.15
C ASN A 44 6.04 5.42 -12.01
N ASN A 45 6.81 5.42 -10.92
CA ASN A 45 7.86 4.43 -10.67
C ASN A 45 7.29 3.00 -10.53
N TRP A 46 6.13 2.85 -9.89
CA TRP A 46 5.49 1.56 -9.59
C TRP A 46 4.30 1.26 -10.51
N PHE A 47 4.21 1.94 -11.65
CA PHE A 47 3.03 1.89 -12.50
C PHE A 47 2.69 0.46 -12.96
N TYR A 48 3.72 -0.31 -13.35
CA TYR A 48 3.55 -1.66 -13.88
C TYR A 48 3.07 -2.64 -12.81
N GLU A 49 3.66 -2.58 -11.63
CA GLU A 49 3.34 -3.40 -10.46
C GLU A 49 1.92 -3.11 -9.97
N LEU A 50 1.54 -1.83 -9.91
CA LEU A 50 0.20 -1.41 -9.56
C LEU A 50 -0.82 -1.96 -10.55
N CYS A 51 -0.57 -1.83 -11.86
CA CYS A 51 -1.47 -2.35 -12.88
C CYS A 51 -1.57 -3.89 -12.84
N ASN A 52 -0.45 -4.58 -12.59
CA ASN A 52 -0.43 -6.03 -12.45
C ASN A 52 -1.29 -6.50 -11.26
N SER A 53 -1.33 -5.75 -10.15
CA SER A 53 -2.09 -6.15 -8.96
C SER A 53 -3.59 -6.32 -9.21
N PHE A 54 -4.16 -5.74 -10.27
CA PHE A 54 -5.57 -5.91 -10.65
C PHE A 54 -5.90 -7.27 -11.26
N ASP A 55 -4.92 -7.95 -11.87
CA ASP A 55 -5.15 -9.28 -12.45
C ASP A 55 -4.93 -10.40 -11.43
N TYR A 56 -4.23 -10.12 -10.32
CA TYR A 56 -3.92 -11.11 -9.30
C TYR A 56 -4.73 -10.91 -8.02
N PRO A 57 -5.30 -11.98 -7.42
CA PRO A 57 -6.13 -11.89 -6.23
C PRO A 57 -5.31 -11.79 -4.92
N TRP A 58 -4.11 -11.18 -4.94
CA TRP A 58 -3.29 -11.04 -3.75
C TRP A 58 -3.79 -9.86 -2.90
N SER A 59 -4.24 -10.15 -1.69
CA SER A 59 -4.58 -9.10 -0.72
C SER A 59 -3.41 -8.87 0.24
N ASN A 60 -3.16 -7.60 0.57
CA ASN A 60 -2.24 -7.25 1.66
C ASN A 60 -2.85 -7.49 3.05
N GLY A 61 -4.09 -7.99 3.16
CA GLY A 61 -4.82 -8.18 4.42
C GLY A 61 -4.04 -9.02 5.45
N PRO A 62 -3.56 -10.22 5.11
CA PRO A 62 -2.76 -11.04 6.04
C PRO A 62 -1.46 -10.36 6.50
N LEU A 63 -0.80 -9.62 5.60
CA LEU A 63 0.43 -8.87 5.90
C LEU A 63 0.13 -7.72 6.88
N GLU A 64 -0.93 -6.94 6.61
CA GLU A 64 -1.36 -5.84 7.49
C GLU A 64 -1.82 -6.34 8.87
N GLY A 65 -2.48 -7.49 8.93
CA GLY A 65 -2.82 -8.16 10.18
C GLY A 65 -1.57 -8.50 11.00
N THR A 66 -0.55 -9.06 10.34
CA THR A 66 0.74 -9.37 10.97
C THR A 66 1.47 -8.11 11.44
N HIS A 67 1.52 -7.06 10.60
CA HIS A 67 2.10 -5.76 10.97
C HIS A 67 1.41 -5.15 12.19
N THR A 68 0.09 -5.26 12.29
CA THR A 68 -0.68 -4.76 13.43
C THR A 68 -0.35 -5.53 14.69
N LYS A 69 -0.29 -6.87 14.64
CA LYS A 69 0.14 -7.71 15.78
C LYS A 69 1.54 -7.31 16.27
N ILE A 70 2.49 -7.13 15.35
CA ILE A 70 3.85 -6.70 15.69
C ILE A 70 3.86 -5.30 16.32
N LYS A 71 3.12 -4.34 15.77
CA LYS A 71 3.00 -2.98 16.33
C LYS A 71 2.42 -3.02 17.75
N THR A 72 1.39 -3.83 18.00
CA THR A 72 0.82 -4.04 19.34
C THR A 72 1.82 -4.65 20.30
N LEU A 73 2.57 -5.68 19.87
CA LEU A 73 3.64 -6.26 20.69
C LEU A 73 4.72 -5.24 21.04
N LYS A 74 5.14 -4.38 20.09
CA LYS A 74 6.10 -3.30 20.35
C LYS A 74 5.58 -2.33 21.42
N ARG A 75 4.31 -1.92 21.35
CA ARG A 75 3.68 -1.02 22.34
C ARG A 75 3.62 -1.64 23.73
N ASN A 76 3.24 -2.92 23.83
CA ASN A 76 3.14 -3.63 25.11
C ASN A 76 4.50 -3.92 25.75
N CYS A 77 5.59 -3.82 24.99
CA CYS A 77 6.93 -4.17 25.43
C CYS A 77 7.86 -2.96 25.47
N PHE A 78 7.35 -1.82 25.93
CA PHE A 78 8.15 -0.61 26.05
C PHE A 78 9.36 -0.85 26.98
N GLY A 79 10.57 -0.50 26.53
CA GLY A 79 11.81 -0.68 27.31
C GLY A 79 12.47 -2.06 27.24
N MET A 80 12.12 -2.91 26.26
CA MET A 80 12.74 -4.24 26.14
C MET A 80 14.25 -4.15 25.79
N LYS A 81 15.11 -4.61 26.69
CA LYS A 81 16.59 -4.57 26.53
C LYS A 81 17.16 -5.63 25.59
N ASN A 82 16.43 -6.71 25.31
CA ASN A 82 16.92 -7.87 24.55
C ASN A 82 16.09 -8.11 23.29
N PHE A 83 16.67 -7.82 22.12
CA PHE A 83 16.03 -8.03 20.83
C PHE A 83 15.68 -9.50 20.55
N ASN A 84 16.49 -10.46 21.05
CA ASN A 84 16.22 -11.88 20.83
C ASN A 84 14.92 -12.32 21.49
N LEU A 85 14.60 -11.77 22.67
CA LEU A 85 13.32 -12.03 23.34
C LEU A 85 12.16 -11.42 22.55
N PHE A 86 12.33 -10.21 22.01
CA PHE A 86 11.33 -9.58 21.16
C PHE A 86 11.04 -10.41 19.89
N ARG A 87 12.09 -10.87 19.21
CA ARG A 87 11.97 -11.75 18.04
C ARG A 87 11.23 -13.05 18.37
N LYS A 88 11.58 -13.70 19.49
CA LYS A 88 10.88 -14.92 19.96
C LYS A 88 9.38 -14.67 20.20
N ARG A 89 9.02 -13.52 20.79
CA ARG A 89 7.62 -13.14 21.00
C ARG A 89 6.87 -12.89 19.69
N ILE A 90 7.50 -12.24 18.71
CA ILE A 90 6.91 -12.08 17.37
C ILE A 90 6.64 -13.45 16.73
N MET A 91 7.64 -14.34 16.73
CA MET A 91 7.52 -15.69 16.14
C MET A 91 6.44 -16.53 16.83
N PHE A 92 6.17 -16.29 18.12
CA PHE A 92 5.10 -16.98 18.84
C PHE A 92 3.71 -16.39 18.54
N ALA A 93 3.59 -15.06 18.52
CA ALA A 93 2.30 -14.37 18.41
C ALA A 93 1.78 -14.20 16.97
N CYS A 94 2.67 -14.23 15.98
CA CYS A 94 2.34 -14.09 14.56
C CYS A 94 2.36 -15.43 13.80
N LYS A 95 2.25 -16.55 14.53
CA LYS A 95 1.97 -17.87 13.93
C LYS A 95 0.61 -17.91 13.27
#